data_AF-A0A933NT16-F1
#
_entry.id   AF-A0A933NT16-F1
#
_cell.length_a   1.000
_cell.length_b   1.000
_cell.length_c   1.000
_cell.angle_alpha   90.00
_cell.angle_beta   90.00
_cell.angle_gamma   90.00
#
_symmetry.space_group_name_H-M   'P 1'
#
loop_
_entity.id
_entity.type
_entity.pdbx_description
1 polymer ?
#
loop_
_entity_poly.entity_id
_entity_poly.type
_entity_poly.pdbx_seq_one_letter_code
_entity_poly.pdbx_strand_id
1 'polypeptide(L)'
;VLTELANRIAGARFVAHNAEFDLAFLGKAARRTGVQLRFTDPLCTLKLSRQLDPDHLMSHRLGDLCERAGIQLVRPHDALADADATAAVLPLLLQAHKIATVDQLPAWVPAS
;
A
#
# COMPACT_ATOMS: atom_id res chain seq x y z
N VAL A 1 10.91 -16.58 -7.62
CA VAL A 1 10.52 -15.31 -6.95
C VAL A 1 9.01 -15.14 -6.87
N LEU A 2 8.25 -15.13 -7.98
CA LEU A 2 6.78 -14.93 -7.91
C LEU A 2 6.02 -16.00 -7.12
N THR A 3 6.38 -17.28 -7.24
CA THR A 3 5.76 -18.35 -6.43
C THR A 3 6.00 -18.15 -4.93
N GLU A 4 7.22 -17.74 -4.57
CA GLU A 4 7.55 -17.43 -3.18
C GLU A 4 6.75 -16.23 -2.66
N LEU A 5 6.61 -15.19 -3.48
CA LEU A 5 5.74 -14.06 -3.16
C LEU A 5 4.29 -14.53 -2.96
N ALA A 6 3.76 -15.37 -3.85
CA ALA A 6 2.40 -15.89 -3.76
C ALA A 6 2.16 -16.62 -2.42
N ASN A 7 3.13 -17.41 -1.98
CA ASN A 7 3.06 -18.12 -0.70
C ASN A 7 3.11 -17.17 0.49
N ARG A 8 3.95 -16.12 0.44
CA ARG A 8 4.09 -15.14 1.52
C ARG A 8 2.85 -14.26 1.72
N ILE A 9 2.19 -13.90 0.62
CA ILE A 9 1.01 -13.02 0.69
C ILE A 9 -0.29 -13.80 0.90
N ALA A 10 -0.26 -15.14 0.80
CA ALA A 10 -1.44 -15.96 1.01
C ALA A 10 -1.98 -15.78 2.43
N GLY A 11 -3.25 -15.36 2.53
CA GLY A 11 -3.91 -15.10 3.81
C GLY A 11 -3.53 -13.78 4.48
N ALA A 12 -2.62 -13.00 3.89
CA ALA A 12 -2.27 -11.66 4.35
C ALA A 12 -3.00 -10.60 3.53
N ARG A 13 -3.23 -9.43 4.14
CA ARG A 13 -3.74 -8.27 3.42
C ARG A 13 -2.56 -7.54 2.77
N PHE A 14 -2.58 -7.44 1.44
CA PHE A 14 -1.55 -6.73 0.70
C PHE A 14 -1.70 -5.22 0.90
N VAL A 15 -0.61 -4.53 1.27
CA VAL A 15 -0.59 -3.09 1.51
C VAL A 15 0.49 -2.46 0.64
N ALA A 16 0.14 -1.37 -0.04
CA ALA A 16 1.10 -0.59 -0.82
C ALA A 16 0.70 0.89 -0.92
N HIS A 17 1.68 1.75 -1.18
CA HIS A 17 1.44 3.14 -1.50
C HIS A 17 1.19 3.28 -3.01
N ASN A 18 -0.06 3.60 -3.39
CA ASN A 18 -0.56 3.46 -4.75
C ASN A 18 -0.67 1.98 -5.22
N ALA A 19 -1.30 1.14 -4.41
CA ALA A 19 -1.40 -0.31 -4.61
C ALA A 19 -1.88 -0.75 -6.01
N GLU A 20 -2.65 0.07 -6.71
CA GLU A 20 -3.10 -0.24 -8.07
C GLU A 20 -1.93 -0.42 -9.05
N PHE A 21 -0.88 0.38 -8.90
CA PHE A 21 0.34 0.26 -9.69
C PHE A 21 1.05 -1.09 -9.45
N ASP A 22 1.27 -1.45 -8.18
CA ASP A 22 1.89 -2.72 -7.80
C ASP A 22 1.07 -3.92 -8.27
N LEU A 23 -0.25 -3.88 -8.07
CA LEU A 23 -1.15 -4.95 -8.49
C LEU A 23 -1.15 -5.11 -10.01
N ALA A 24 -1.12 -4.01 -10.78
CA ALA A 24 -1.03 -4.07 -12.23
C ALA A 24 0.32 -4.66 -12.70
N PHE A 25 1.42 -4.28 -12.04
CA PHE A 25 2.75 -4.82 -12.32
C PHE A 25 2.82 -6.33 -12.01
N LEU A 26 2.40 -6.73 -10.82
CA LEU A 26 2.35 -8.11 -10.36
C LEU A 26 1.41 -8.97 -11.22
N GLY A 27 0.25 -8.43 -11.61
CA GLY A 27 -0.71 -9.10 -12.49
C GLY A 27 -0.14 -9.38 -13.88
N LYS A 28 0.62 -8.45 -14.46
CA LYS A 28 1.35 -8.68 -15.72
C LYS A 28 2.40 -9.78 -15.57
N ALA A 29 3.15 -9.77 -14.46
CA ALA A 29 4.18 -10.76 -14.18
C ALA A 29 3.57 -12.16 -13.99
N ALA A 30 2.52 -12.27 -13.18
CA ALA A 30 1.72 -13.48 -12.95
C ALA A 30 1.21 -14.09 -14.27
N ARG A 31 0.64 -13.26 -15.15
CA ARG A 31 0.17 -13.71 -16.48
C ARG A 31 1.31 -14.28 -17.33
N ARG A 32 2.49 -13.67 -17.30
CA ARG A 32 3.66 -14.14 -18.07
C ARG A 32 4.21 -15.46 -17.56
N THR A 33 4.12 -15.74 -16.26
CA THR A 33 4.72 -16.94 -15.65
C THR A 33 3.70 -18.03 -15.31
N GLY A 34 2.40 -17.78 -15.49
CA GLY A 34 1.32 -18.70 -15.11
C GLY A 34 1.12 -18.86 -13.59
N VAL A 35 1.78 -18.03 -12.77
CA VAL A 35 1.66 -18.08 -11.30
C VAL A 35 0.38 -17.35 -10.89
N GLN A 36 -0.43 -17.97 -10.04
CA GLN A 36 -1.61 -17.31 -9.49
C GLN A 36 -1.23 -16.45 -8.28
N LEU A 37 -1.52 -15.15 -8.36
CA LEU A 37 -1.46 -14.24 -7.21
C LEU A 37 -2.89 -13.94 -6.77
N ARG A 38 -3.17 -14.15 -5.48
CA ARG A 38 -4.47 -13.86 -4.87
C ARG A 38 -4.29 -12.72 -3.88
N PHE A 39 -4.98 -11.62 -4.14
CA PHE A 39 -5.01 -10.46 -3.26
C PHE A 39 -6.41 -10.37 -2.68
N THR A 40 -6.55 -10.57 -1.37
CA THR A 40 -7.82 -10.37 -0.67
C THR A 40 -7.85 -8.96 -0.12
N ASP A 41 -8.71 -8.13 -0.71
CA ASP A 41 -8.95 -6.74 -0.29
C ASP A 41 -7.66 -5.94 -0.04
N PRO A 42 -6.84 -5.67 -1.06
CA PRO A 42 -5.62 -4.88 -0.87
C PRO A 42 -5.92 -3.49 -0.28
N LEU A 43 -5.00 -2.97 0.52
CA LEU A 43 -5.09 -1.65 1.16
C LEU A 43 -4.13 -0.68 0.49
N CYS A 44 -4.62 0.54 0.21
CA CYS A 44 -3.82 1.58 -0.43
C CYS A 44 -3.63 2.77 0.50
N THR A 45 -2.40 3.00 0.96
CA THR A 45 -2.08 4.10 1.88
C THR A 45 -2.24 5.48 1.23
N LEU A 46 -2.07 5.56 -0.10
CA LEU A 46 -2.38 6.78 -0.86
C LEU A 46 -3.88 7.14 -0.77
N LYS A 47 -4.77 6.15 -0.90
CA LYS A 47 -6.23 6.37 -0.78
C LYS A 47 -6.61 6.75 0.64
N LEU A 48 -6.08 6.04 1.64
CA LEU A 48 -6.29 6.38 3.05
C LEU A 48 -5.83 7.81 3.36
N SER A 49 -4.67 8.22 2.84
CA SER A 49 -4.16 9.56 3.07
C SER A 49 -5.03 10.64 2.41
N ARG A 50 -5.47 10.42 1.15
CA ARG A 50 -6.37 11.35 0.44
C ARG A 50 -7.73 11.50 1.11
N GLN A 51 -8.26 10.44 1.72
CA GLN A 51 -9.54 10.51 2.44
C GLN A 51 -9.47 11.43 3.67
N LEU A 52 -8.28 11.66 4.24
CA LEU A 52 -8.08 12.59 5.35
C LEU A 52 -7.90 14.04 4.89
N ASP A 53 -7.75 14.27 3.59
CA ASP A 53 -7.54 15.60 2.98
C ASP A 53 -8.41 15.71 1.71
N PRO A 54 -9.74 15.82 1.88
CA PRO A 54 -10.69 15.81 0.76
C PRO A 54 -10.51 17.00 -0.20
N ASP A 55 -9.98 18.11 0.30
CA ASP A 55 -9.70 19.32 -0.49
C ASP A 55 -8.34 19.26 -1.20
N HIS A 56 -7.59 18.18 -1.03
CA HIS A 56 -6.27 17.95 -1.65
C HIS A 56 -5.29 19.12 -1.44
N LEU A 57 -5.28 19.68 -0.23
CA LEU A 57 -4.44 20.82 0.12
C LEU A 57 -2.97 20.41 0.30
N MET A 58 -2.72 19.13 0.55
CA MET A 58 -1.38 18.58 0.76
C MET A 58 -1.00 17.56 -0.32
N SER A 59 0.31 17.38 -0.51
CA SER A 59 0.81 16.27 -1.32
C SER A 59 0.68 14.94 -0.58
N HIS A 60 0.31 13.89 -1.31
CA HIS A 60 0.15 12.54 -0.78
C HIS A 60 1.20 11.56 -1.30
N ARG A 61 2.29 12.03 -1.89
CA ARG A 61 3.40 11.13 -2.27
C ARG A 61 4.01 10.52 -1.00
N LEU A 62 4.53 9.30 -1.11
CA LEU A 62 5.13 8.59 0.02
C LEU A 62 6.20 9.42 0.74
N GLY A 63 7.09 10.07 -0.02
CA GLY A 63 8.12 10.95 0.53
C GLY A 63 7.54 12.10 1.37
N ASP A 64 6.52 12.78 0.86
CA ASP A 64 5.88 13.90 1.55
C ASP A 64 5.11 13.44 2.81
N LEU A 65 4.56 12.21 2.78
CA LEU A 65 3.96 11.60 3.97
C LEU A 65 5.02 11.28 5.02
N CYS A 66 6.15 10.72 4.60
CA CYS A 66 7.26 10.42 5.49
C CYS A 66 7.82 11.69 6.13
N GLU A 67 8.01 12.75 5.35
CA GLU A 67 8.48 14.05 5.84
C GLU A 67 7.55 14.62 6.92
N ARG A 68 6.24 14.67 6.66
CA ARG A 68 5.25 15.16 7.65
C ARG A 68 5.18 14.29 8.91
N ALA A 69 5.45 13.00 8.77
CA ALA A 69 5.44 12.04 9.87
C ALA A 69 6.78 11.98 10.64
N GLY A 70 7.83 12.69 10.19
CA GLY A 70 9.18 12.57 10.74
C GLY A 70 9.83 11.20 10.48
N ILE A 71 9.40 10.47 9.45
CA ILE A 71 9.95 9.18 9.04
C ILE A 71 11.08 9.41 8.04
N GLN A 72 12.26 8.84 8.33
CA GLN A 72 13.40 8.93 7.43
C GLN A 72 13.26 7.96 6.26
N LEU A 73 13.10 8.49 5.04
CA LEU A 73 13.12 7.72 3.80
C LEU A 73 14.55 7.67 3.23
N VAL A 74 15.22 6.52 3.34
CA VAL A 74 16.59 6.33 2.85
C VAL A 74 16.55 5.64 1.49
N ARG A 75 17.08 6.30 0.44
CA ARG A 75 17.04 5.83 -0.97
C ARG A 75 15.61 5.69 -1.52
N PRO A 76 14.91 6.82 -1.76
CA PRO A 76 13.61 6.79 -2.42
C PRO A 76 13.71 6.05 -3.77
N HIS A 77 12.64 5.34 -4.14
CA HIS A 77 12.56 4.50 -5.35
C HIS A 77 13.31 3.16 -5.29
N ASP A 78 13.91 2.83 -4.14
CA ASP A 78 14.27 1.45 -3.84
C ASP A 78 13.03 0.71 -3.33
N ALA A 79 12.71 -0.45 -3.95
CA ALA A 79 11.48 -1.17 -3.65
C ALA A 79 11.37 -1.60 -2.18
N LEU A 80 12.48 -1.92 -1.53
CA LEU A 80 12.49 -2.26 -0.11
C LEU A 80 12.31 -1.01 0.75
N ALA A 81 13.02 0.08 0.44
CA ALA A 81 12.87 1.34 1.16
C ALA A 81 11.43 1.90 1.09
N ASP A 82 10.79 1.84 -0.09
CA ASP A 82 9.41 2.28 -0.26
C ASP A 82 8.42 1.37 0.49
N ALA A 83 8.70 0.06 0.57
CA ALA A 83 7.91 -0.88 1.36
C ALA A 83 8.04 -0.63 2.87
N ASP A 84 9.26 -0.41 3.36
CA ASP A 84 9.53 -0.10 4.77
C ASP A 84 8.88 1.23 5.18
N ALA A 85 8.99 2.26 4.34
CA ALA A 85 8.33 3.54 4.55
C ALA A 85 6.81 3.43 4.52
N THR A 86 6.26 2.63 3.60
CA THR A 86 4.81 2.34 3.57
C THR A 86 4.35 1.67 4.86
N ALA A 87 5.12 0.71 5.37
CA ALA A 87 4.85 0.02 6.62
C ALA A 87 4.92 0.99 7.83
N ALA A 88 5.85 1.93 7.83
CA ALA A 88 5.98 2.95 8.87
C ALA A 88 4.84 3.99 8.85
N VAL A 89 4.36 4.37 7.66
CA VAL A 89 3.24 5.33 7.50
C VAL A 89 1.89 4.70 7.85
N LEU A 90 1.70 3.40 7.60
CA LEU A 90 0.42 2.73 7.77
C LEU A 90 -0.22 2.93 9.17
N PRO A 91 0.47 2.70 10.30
CA PRO A 91 -0.11 2.90 11.63
C PRO A 91 -0.62 4.32 11.87
N LEU A 92 0.07 5.33 11.35
CA LEU A 92 -0.32 6.74 11.48
C LEU A 92 -1.63 7.01 10.74
N LEU A 93 -1.78 6.45 9.54
CA LEU A 93 -3.02 6.56 8.77
C LEU A 93 -4.18 5.83 9.45
N LEU A 94 -3.95 4.61 9.96
CA LEU A 94 -4.97 3.85 10.68
C LEU A 94 -5.43 4.59 11.95
N GLN A 95 -4.49 5.16 12.70
CA GLN A 95 -4.79 5.97 13.88
C GLN A 95 -5.62 7.21 13.52
N ALA A 96 -5.25 7.93 12.46
CA ALA A 96 -6.00 9.11 12.00
C ALA A 96 -7.43 8.76 11.57
N HIS A 97 -7.63 7.58 10.98
CA HIS A 97 -8.96 7.03 10.64
C HIS A 97 -9.69 6.38 11.82
N LYS A 98 -9.07 6.31 13.01
CA LYS A 98 -9.58 5.60 14.19
C LYS A 98 -9.90 4.12 13.93
N ILE A 99 -9.12 3.47 13.07
CA ILE A 99 -9.19 2.05 12.76
C ILE A 99 -8.33 1.29 13.77
N ALA A 100 -8.94 0.40 14.54
CA ALA A 100 -8.28 -0.42 15.55
C ALA A 100 -8.23 -1.92 15.18
N THR A 101 -9.10 -2.37 14.27
CA THR A 101 -9.23 -3.79 13.91
C THR A 101 -9.30 -4.00 12.40
N VAL A 102 -9.02 -5.23 11.96
CA VAL A 102 -8.95 -5.58 10.54
C VAL A 102 -10.33 -5.47 9.86
N ASP A 103 -11.41 -5.77 10.57
CA ASP A 103 -12.80 -5.67 10.08
C ASP A 103 -13.25 -4.23 9.80
N GLN A 104 -12.54 -3.24 10.35
CA GLN A 104 -12.79 -1.82 10.10
C GLN A 104 -12.03 -1.28 8.88
N LEU A 105 -11.16 -2.09 8.27
CA LEU A 105 -10.43 -1.65 7.08
C LEU A 105 -11.37 -1.46 5.90
N PRO A 106 -11.18 -0.40 5.09
CA PRO A 106 -12.03 -0.15 3.94
C PRO A 106 -11.91 -1.29 2.93
N ALA A 107 -13.04 -1.66 2.32
CA ALA A 107 -13.05 -2.59 1.20
C ALA A 107 -12.18 -2.07 0.05
N TRP A 108 -11.56 -2.99 -0.70
CA TRP A 108 -10.82 -2.59 -1.88
C TRP A 108 -11.76 -2.11 -2.98
N VAL A 109 -11.55 -0.88 -3.43
CA VAL A 109 -12.22 -0.31 -4.59
C VAL A 109 -11.13 0.13 -5.58
N PRO A 110 -10.91 -0.57 -6.70
CA PRO A 110 -9.96 -0.12 -7.73
C PRO A 110 -10.41 1.24 -8.29
N ALA A 111 -9.48 2.07 -8.77
CA ALA A 111 -9.90 3.28 -9.48
C ALA A 111 -10.67 2.87 -10.74
N SER A 112 -11.81 3.51 -10.96
CA SER A 112 -12.65 3.36 -12.16
C SER A 112 -11.96 3.94 -13.38
#